data_AF-A0A9W3GR67-F1
#
_entry.id   AF-A0A9W3GR67-F1
#
_cell.length_a   1.000
_cell.length_b   1.000
_cell.length_c   1.000
_cell.angle_alpha   90.00
_cell.angle_beta   90.00
_cell.angle_gamma   90.00
#
_symmetry.space_group_name_H-M   'P 1'
#
loop_
_entity.id
_entity.type
_entity.pdbx_description
1 polymer ?
#
loop_
_entity_poly.entity_id
_entity_poly.type
_entity_poly.pdbx_seq_one_letter_code
_entity_poly.pdbx_strand_id
1 'polypeptide(L)'
;MGQKLSGSLKSVEVREPALRPAKRELRGAEPGPLHSVGYTALVGSDAESWGWDLGRSRLYHDGKNRPGVAYPAFLGPEEAFALPDSLLVVLDMDEGTLSFVVDGQYLGVAFRGLKGKKLYPVVSAVWGHCEVTMRYINGLDPEPLPLMDLCRRSIRLALGRQRLGDIGSLPLPQSLKNYLQYQ
;
A
#
# COMPACT_ATOMS: atom_id res chain seq x y z
N MET A 1 -0.98 -12.90 17.55
CA MET A 1 -0.30 -14.07 16.95
C MET A 1 -0.03 -13.72 15.49
N GLY A 2 1.20 -13.27 15.17
CA GLY A 2 1.52 -12.78 13.82
C GLY A 2 1.73 -13.95 12.86
N GLN A 3 0.92 -14.08 11.82
CA GLN A 3 1.17 -15.03 10.75
C GLN A 3 2.44 -14.62 9.99
N LYS A 4 3.34 -15.58 9.76
CA LYS A 4 4.48 -15.42 8.85
C LYS A 4 3.91 -15.41 7.42
N LEU A 5 3.66 -14.22 6.89
CA LEU A 5 3.26 -14.04 5.50
C LEU A 5 4.46 -14.37 4.60
N SER A 6 4.35 -15.36 3.70
CA SER A 6 5.34 -15.71 2.67
C SER A 6 5.16 -14.82 1.42
N GLY A 7 6.21 -14.65 0.61
CA GLY A 7 6.26 -13.70 -0.51
C GLY A 7 7.18 -12.51 -0.23
N SER A 8 7.89 -12.03 -1.26
CA SER A 8 8.76 -10.86 -1.20
C SER A 8 8.02 -9.57 -1.50
N LEU A 9 7.13 -9.60 -2.51
CA LEU A 9 6.10 -8.59 -2.69
C LEU A 9 4.88 -8.97 -1.85
N LYS A 10 4.33 -8.06 -1.06
CA LYS A 10 3.12 -8.27 -0.26
C LYS A 10 2.15 -7.13 -0.46
N SER A 11 0.87 -7.46 -0.52
CA SER A 11 -0.21 -6.47 -0.57
C SER A 11 -1.19 -6.65 0.59
N VAL A 12 -1.53 -5.56 1.26
CA VAL A 12 -2.51 -5.53 2.35
C VAL A 12 -3.53 -4.44 2.04
N GLU A 13 -4.79 -4.81 2.02
CA GLU A 13 -5.87 -3.83 2.03
C GLU A 13 -6.10 -3.38 3.47
N VAL A 14 -6.11 -2.08 3.66
CA VAL A 14 -6.50 -1.50 4.94
C VAL A 14 -7.82 -0.76 4.72
N ARG A 15 -8.73 -0.81 5.69
CA ARG A 15 -10.01 -0.11 5.66
C ARG A 15 -10.28 0.61 6.99
N GLU A 16 -10.85 1.80 6.87
CA GLU A 16 -11.35 2.66 7.95
C GLU A 16 -12.45 3.53 7.34
N PRO A 17 -13.62 3.68 7.97
CA PRO A 17 -14.67 4.55 7.44
C PRO A 17 -14.19 6.02 7.36
N ALA A 18 -14.41 6.69 6.22
CA ALA A 18 -13.87 7.99 5.78
C ALA A 18 -14.22 9.23 6.63
N LEU A 19 -14.60 9.06 7.88
CA LEU A 19 -14.94 10.21 8.71
C LEU A 19 -13.74 10.83 9.42
N ARG A 20 -12.56 10.18 9.54
CA ARG A 20 -11.59 10.54 10.59
C ARG A 20 -10.12 10.18 10.25
N PRO A 21 -9.13 10.96 10.73
CA PRO A 21 -7.72 10.75 10.40
C PRO A 21 -7.09 9.63 11.25
N ALA A 22 -6.85 8.45 10.67
CA ALA A 22 -5.84 7.52 11.17
C ALA A 22 -4.71 7.30 10.14
N LYS A 23 -3.59 6.71 10.59
CA LYS A 23 -2.36 6.54 9.80
C LYS A 23 -2.00 5.07 9.61
N ARG A 24 -1.59 4.66 8.39
CA ARG A 24 -1.46 3.25 7.98
C ARG A 24 -0.11 2.93 7.33
N GLU A 25 0.66 1.99 7.89
CA GLU A 25 2.13 2.02 7.80
C GLU A 25 2.82 0.63 7.95
N LEU A 26 4.17 0.58 7.85
CA LEU A 26 5.00 -0.63 8.05
C LEU A 26 6.14 -0.38 9.06
N ARG A 27 6.58 -1.42 9.79
CA ARG A 27 7.53 -1.39 10.92
C ARG A 27 8.70 -2.35 10.76
N GLY A 28 9.88 -1.98 11.29
CA GLY A 28 11.10 -2.78 11.46
C GLY A 28 11.01 -4.02 12.36
N ALA A 29 12.14 -4.72 12.51
CA ALA A 29 12.22 -6.02 13.17
C ALA A 29 12.21 -5.97 14.71
N GLU A 30 12.68 -4.88 15.31
CA GLU A 30 12.71 -4.65 16.76
C GLU A 30 11.48 -3.85 17.21
N PRO A 31 10.97 -4.06 18.45
CA PRO A 31 9.78 -3.39 18.93
C PRO A 31 10.05 -1.91 19.21
N GLY A 32 9.95 -1.06 18.18
CA GLY A 32 9.82 0.39 18.36
C GLY A 32 8.55 0.72 19.16
N PRO A 33 8.43 1.94 19.72
CA PRO A 33 7.32 2.31 20.60
C PRO A 33 5.96 2.14 19.92
N LEU A 34 5.03 1.40 20.56
CA LEU A 34 3.63 1.21 20.11
C LEU A 34 2.65 2.16 20.80
N HIS A 35 3.15 2.99 21.72
CA HIS A 35 2.38 3.98 22.45
C HIS A 35 3.21 5.26 22.62
N SER A 36 2.52 6.40 22.65
CA SER A 36 3.11 7.69 22.97
C SER A 36 2.06 8.56 23.65
N VAL A 37 2.51 9.43 24.56
CA VAL A 37 1.63 10.40 25.22
C VAL A 37 1.31 11.52 24.23
N GLY A 38 0.02 11.86 24.11
CA GLY A 38 -0.47 12.91 23.23
C GLY A 38 -0.79 12.45 21.80
N TYR A 39 -1.24 13.38 20.97
CA TYR A 39 -1.63 13.10 19.60
C TYR A 39 -0.45 13.33 18.65
N THR A 40 0.19 12.22 18.25
CA THR A 40 1.41 12.27 17.43
C THR A 40 1.37 11.31 16.25
N ALA A 41 2.18 11.63 15.24
CA ALA A 41 2.58 10.72 14.17
C ALA A 41 3.52 9.64 14.73
N LEU A 42 3.00 8.66 15.46
CA LEU A 42 3.87 7.70 16.16
C LEU A 42 4.69 6.86 15.18
N VAL A 43 4.02 6.27 14.19
CA VAL A 43 4.71 5.50 13.16
C VAL A 43 5.33 6.50 12.16
N GLY A 44 6.59 6.24 11.77
CA GLY A 44 7.44 7.18 11.03
C GLY A 44 8.18 8.20 11.91
N SER A 45 7.98 8.22 13.23
CA SER A 45 8.64 9.19 14.13
C SER A 45 10.13 8.93 14.37
N ASP A 46 10.58 7.69 14.18
CA ASP A 46 11.95 7.23 14.38
C ASP A 46 12.45 6.43 13.18
N ALA A 47 13.67 5.94 13.26
CA ALA A 47 14.32 5.15 12.20
C ALA A 47 13.76 3.72 12.06
N GLU A 48 12.86 3.29 12.95
CA GLU A 48 12.35 1.91 12.99
C GLU A 48 11.03 1.74 12.23
N SER A 49 10.47 2.82 11.70
CA SER A 49 9.17 2.79 11.05
C SER A 49 9.05 3.75 9.85
N TRP A 50 8.16 3.40 8.91
CA TRP A 50 7.94 4.14 7.67
C TRP A 50 6.45 4.37 7.44
N GLY A 51 6.09 5.63 7.26
CA GLY A 51 4.74 6.06 7.51
C GLY A 51 4.08 7.02 6.56
N TRP A 52 2.79 6.81 6.29
CA TRP A 52 1.97 7.78 5.58
C TRP A 52 0.88 8.34 6.50
N ASP A 53 1.02 9.62 6.82
CA ASP A 53 0.01 10.43 7.47
C ASP A 53 -1.08 10.79 6.47
N LEU A 54 -2.20 10.08 6.56
CA LEU A 54 -3.34 10.24 5.66
C LEU A 54 -3.97 11.64 5.76
N GLY A 55 -4.07 12.19 6.97
CA GLY A 55 -4.70 13.51 7.20
C GLY A 55 -3.84 14.66 6.68
N ARG A 56 -2.51 14.51 6.69
CA ARG A 56 -1.57 15.53 6.18
C ARG A 56 -1.05 15.25 4.78
N SER A 57 -1.40 14.10 4.18
CA SER A 57 -0.84 13.65 2.90
C SER A 57 0.69 13.71 2.89
N ARG A 58 1.33 13.23 3.97
CA ARG A 58 2.80 13.31 4.15
C ARG A 58 3.41 12.01 4.63
N LEU A 59 4.58 11.71 4.09
CA LEU A 59 5.41 10.58 4.46
C LEU A 59 6.38 10.95 5.59
N TYR A 60 6.50 10.07 6.58
CA TYR A 60 7.40 10.22 7.72
C TYR A 60 8.26 8.98 7.89
N HIS A 61 9.55 9.21 8.12
CA HIS A 61 10.53 8.23 8.56
C HIS A 61 11.62 9.01 9.26
N ASP A 62 11.97 8.62 10.49
CA ASP A 62 12.86 9.43 11.34
C ASP A 62 12.32 10.86 11.53
N GLY A 63 11.00 10.99 11.65
CA GLY A 63 10.26 12.27 11.60
C GLY A 63 10.58 13.24 12.75
N LYS A 64 11.21 12.78 13.84
CA LYS A 64 11.78 13.65 14.87
C LYS A 64 12.97 14.47 14.37
N ASN A 65 13.70 13.94 13.39
CA ASN A 65 14.91 14.53 12.84
C ASN A 65 14.72 15.02 11.40
N ARG A 66 13.64 14.61 10.72
CA ARG A 66 13.39 14.88 9.30
C ARG A 66 11.98 15.42 9.07
N PRO A 67 11.81 16.42 8.18
CA PRO A 67 10.48 16.89 7.82
C PRO A 67 9.72 15.83 7.00
N GLY A 68 8.39 15.87 7.10
CA GLY A 68 7.54 14.98 6.29
C GLY A 68 7.53 15.38 4.82
N VAL A 69 7.53 14.39 3.92
CA VAL A 69 7.55 14.59 2.46
C VAL A 69 6.13 14.50 1.89
N ALA A 70 5.72 15.42 1.04
CA ALA A 70 4.38 15.39 0.42
C ALA A 70 4.18 14.09 -0.39
N TYR A 71 3.02 13.47 -0.25
CA TYR A 71 2.64 12.27 -0.99
C TYR A 71 1.11 12.18 -1.17
N PRO A 72 0.62 11.97 -2.41
CA PRO A 72 1.38 11.66 -3.63
C PRO A 72 2.27 12.80 -4.16
N ALA A 73 3.31 12.44 -4.92
CA ALA A 73 4.31 13.41 -5.39
C ALA A 73 3.77 14.49 -6.35
N PHE A 74 2.55 14.31 -6.87
CA PHE A 74 1.88 15.29 -7.73
C PHE A 74 1.15 16.40 -6.94
N LEU A 75 1.00 16.26 -5.61
CA LEU A 75 0.38 17.27 -4.77
C LEU A 75 1.25 18.52 -4.63
N GLY A 76 0.60 19.68 -4.57
CA GLY A 76 1.25 20.91 -4.09
C GLY A 76 1.62 20.85 -2.60
N PRO A 77 2.47 21.77 -2.10
CA PRO A 77 2.98 21.76 -0.71
C PRO A 77 1.92 21.81 0.40
N GLU A 78 0.77 22.43 0.11
CA GLU A 78 -0.37 22.65 1.02
C GLU A 78 -1.63 21.90 0.57
N GLU A 79 -1.51 21.04 -0.45
CA GLU A 79 -2.64 20.32 -1.01
C GLU A 79 -2.83 18.99 -0.25
N ALA A 80 -4.07 18.69 0.10
CA ALA A 80 -4.44 17.43 0.75
C ALA A 80 -5.07 16.49 -0.28
N PHE A 81 -4.66 15.23 -0.27
CA PHE A 81 -5.26 14.18 -1.07
C PHE A 81 -6.45 13.57 -0.34
N ALA A 82 -7.65 13.74 -0.90
CA ALA A 82 -8.85 13.12 -0.37
C ALA A 82 -8.75 11.59 -0.51
N LEU A 83 -8.70 10.90 0.63
CA LEU A 83 -8.59 9.46 0.68
C LEU A 83 -9.96 8.79 0.87
N PRO A 84 -10.24 7.69 0.15
CA PRO A 84 -11.40 6.83 0.42
C PRO A 84 -11.17 5.98 1.69
N ASP A 85 -12.19 5.20 2.06
CA ASP A 85 -12.15 4.31 3.23
C ASP A 85 -11.00 3.29 3.17
N SER A 86 -10.66 2.83 1.96
CA SER A 86 -9.72 1.74 1.75
C SER A 86 -8.56 2.11 0.83
N LEU A 87 -7.40 1.54 1.13
CA LEU A 87 -6.21 1.66 0.30
C LEU A 87 -5.41 0.38 0.36
N LEU A 88 -4.63 0.11 -0.69
CA LEU A 88 -3.68 -0.99 -0.69
C LEU A 88 -2.31 -0.47 -0.31
N VAL A 89 -1.68 -1.18 0.62
CA VAL A 89 -0.27 -1.04 0.96
C VAL A 89 0.50 -2.11 0.21
N VAL A 90 1.52 -1.71 -0.55
CA VAL A 90 2.35 -2.61 -1.36
C VAL A 90 3.79 -2.54 -0.86
N LEU A 91 4.27 -3.66 -0.32
CA LEU A 91 5.64 -3.83 0.16
C LEU A 91 6.41 -4.74 -0.78
N ASP A 92 7.45 -4.22 -1.42
CA ASP A 92 8.38 -4.99 -2.24
C ASP A 92 9.70 -5.15 -1.47
N MET A 93 9.99 -6.35 -0.95
CA MET A 93 11.22 -6.61 -0.21
C MET A 93 12.44 -6.94 -1.09
N ASP A 94 12.23 -7.22 -2.39
CA ASP A 94 13.31 -7.48 -3.34
C ASP A 94 13.96 -6.18 -3.78
N GLU A 95 13.12 -5.21 -4.15
CA GLU A 95 13.52 -3.85 -4.50
C GLU A 95 13.69 -2.99 -3.23
N GLY A 96 13.08 -3.40 -2.11
CA GLY A 96 13.15 -2.71 -0.83
C GLY A 96 12.36 -1.42 -0.82
N THR A 97 11.11 -1.46 -1.30
CA THR A 97 10.23 -0.29 -1.43
C THR A 97 8.87 -0.47 -0.77
N LEU A 98 8.30 0.65 -0.33
CA LEU A 98 6.91 0.74 0.12
C LEU A 98 6.17 1.72 -0.78
N SER A 99 4.98 1.32 -1.24
CA SER A 99 4.10 2.13 -2.10
C SER A 99 2.64 1.96 -1.70
N PHE A 100 1.77 2.83 -2.22
CA PHE A 100 0.34 2.78 -1.98
C PHE A 100 -0.47 2.80 -3.28
N VAL A 101 -1.64 2.16 -3.26
CA VAL A 101 -2.63 2.21 -4.34
C VAL A 101 -3.96 2.67 -3.74
N VAL A 102 -4.54 3.71 -4.32
CA VAL A 102 -5.85 4.27 -3.91
C VAL A 102 -6.76 4.31 -5.12
N ASP A 103 -7.99 3.83 -4.99
CA ASP A 103 -8.95 3.70 -6.11
C ASP A 103 -8.35 3.05 -7.36
N GLY A 104 -7.48 2.05 -7.13
CA GLY A 104 -6.71 1.31 -8.15
C GLY A 104 -5.70 2.16 -8.93
N GLN A 105 -5.39 3.37 -8.49
CA GLN A 105 -4.30 4.19 -8.99
C GLN A 105 -3.05 3.96 -8.14
N TYR A 106 -1.95 3.57 -8.78
CA TYR A 106 -0.63 3.49 -8.14
C TYR A 106 -0.08 4.90 -7.93
N LEU A 107 0.25 5.23 -6.68
CA LEU A 107 0.64 6.59 -6.27
C LEU A 107 2.16 6.82 -6.31
N GLY A 108 2.93 5.83 -6.75
CA GLY A 108 4.40 5.88 -6.77
C GLY A 108 5.04 5.34 -5.49
N VAL A 109 6.37 5.21 -5.54
CA VAL A 109 7.19 4.74 -4.41
C VAL A 109 7.19 5.79 -3.30
N ALA A 110 6.75 5.41 -2.10
CA ALA A 110 6.77 6.24 -0.91
C ALA A 110 8.12 6.15 -0.19
N PHE A 111 8.65 4.92 -0.01
CA PHE A 111 9.93 4.70 0.67
C PHE A 111 10.81 3.71 -0.08
N ARG A 112 12.13 3.85 0.12
CA ARG A 112 13.19 2.98 -0.41
C ARG A 112 14.13 2.57 0.74
N GLY A 113 15.03 1.64 0.46
CA GLY A 113 16.05 1.20 1.43
C GLY A 113 15.53 0.18 2.46
N LEU A 114 14.46 -0.54 2.13
CA LEU A 114 13.83 -1.51 3.02
C LEU A 114 14.41 -2.93 2.87
N LYS A 115 15.20 -3.19 1.83
CA LYS A 115 15.76 -4.51 1.51
C LYS A 115 16.58 -5.05 2.68
N GLY A 116 16.44 -6.35 2.94
CA GLY A 116 17.15 -7.05 4.02
C GLY A 116 16.59 -6.79 5.43
N LYS A 117 15.58 -5.93 5.58
CA LYS A 117 14.88 -5.74 6.85
C LYS A 117 13.77 -6.78 7.01
N LYS A 118 13.40 -7.09 8.25
CA LYS A 118 12.17 -7.83 8.53
C LYS A 118 11.09 -6.83 8.92
N LEU A 119 10.08 -6.66 8.06
CA LEU A 119 9.04 -5.67 8.27
C LEU A 119 7.67 -6.27 8.60
N TYR A 120 6.88 -5.54 9.39
CA TYR A 120 5.51 -5.90 9.78
C TYR A 120 4.53 -4.77 9.45
N PRO A 121 3.31 -5.09 9.01
CA PRO A 121 2.25 -4.09 8.90
C PRO A 121 1.89 -3.48 10.26
N VAL A 122 1.65 -2.16 10.29
CA VAL A 122 1.27 -1.44 11.50
C VAL A 122 0.44 -0.20 11.19
N VAL A 123 -0.34 0.27 12.15
CA VAL A 123 -1.06 1.54 12.07
C VAL A 123 -0.88 2.30 13.37
N SER A 124 -0.99 3.63 13.35
CA SER A 124 -1.19 4.42 14.57
C SER A 124 -2.43 5.28 14.43
N ALA A 125 -3.24 5.29 15.49
CA ALA A 125 -4.51 5.99 15.52
C ALA A 125 -4.61 6.79 16.82
N VAL A 126 -5.22 7.96 16.71
CA VAL A 126 -5.46 8.88 17.84
C VAL A 126 -6.94 9.09 18.11
N TRP A 127 -7.81 8.47 17.30
CA TRP A 127 -9.23 8.69 17.34
C TRP A 127 -9.96 7.68 18.24
N GLY A 128 -10.75 8.19 19.19
CA GLY A 128 -11.55 7.34 20.07
C GLY A 128 -12.59 6.52 19.30
N HIS A 129 -12.66 5.22 19.57
CA HIS A 129 -13.55 4.27 18.89
C HIS A 129 -13.25 4.08 17.39
N CYS A 130 -12.03 4.36 16.91
CA CYS A 130 -11.67 3.96 15.55
C CYS A 130 -11.56 2.44 15.44
N GLU A 131 -12.04 1.89 14.32
CA GLU A 131 -11.83 0.49 13.95
C GLU A 131 -11.06 0.45 12.63
N VAL A 132 -9.86 -0.13 12.67
CA VAL A 132 -9.02 -0.30 11.48
C VAL A 132 -8.97 -1.78 11.14
N THR A 133 -9.40 -2.13 9.94
CA THR A 133 -9.35 -3.50 9.43
C THR A 133 -8.16 -3.65 8.49
N MET A 134 -7.38 -4.72 8.66
CA MET A 134 -6.27 -5.07 7.76
C MET A 134 -6.51 -6.47 7.18
N ARG A 135 -6.55 -6.56 5.86
CA ARG A 135 -6.75 -7.80 5.11
C ARG A 135 -5.56 -8.05 4.20
N TYR A 136 -4.81 -9.11 4.48
CA TYR A 136 -3.79 -9.58 3.56
C TYR A 136 -4.44 -10.03 2.24
N ILE A 137 -3.88 -9.57 1.12
CA ILE A 137 -4.40 -9.88 -0.22
C ILE A 137 -3.62 -11.04 -0.83
N ASN A 138 -2.31 -10.85 -1.03
CA ASN A 138 -1.44 -11.87 -1.58
C ASN A 138 0.03 -11.56 -1.29
N GLY A 139 0.87 -12.56 -1.57
CA GLY A 139 2.31 -12.37 -1.74
C GLY A 139 2.79 -12.95 -3.08
N LEU A 140 3.88 -12.40 -3.60
CA LEU A 140 4.59 -12.93 -4.75
C LEU A 140 6.04 -13.23 -4.37
N ASP A 141 6.50 -14.43 -4.69
CA ASP A 141 7.89 -14.83 -4.50
C ASP A 141 8.79 -14.18 -5.58
N PRO A 142 10.10 -14.04 -5.33
CA PRO A 142 11.07 -13.37 -6.22
C PRO A 142 11.41 -14.17 -7.49
N GLU A 143 10.44 -14.91 -8.03
CA GLU A 143 10.60 -15.80 -9.17
C GLU A 143 10.00 -15.20 -10.44
N PRO A 144 10.51 -15.57 -11.63
CA PRO A 144 9.91 -15.16 -12.89
C PRO A 144 8.42 -15.55 -12.94
N LEU A 145 7.57 -14.57 -13.27
CA LEU A 145 6.15 -14.82 -13.46
C LEU A 145 5.91 -15.78 -14.63
N PRO A 146 4.88 -16.66 -14.54
CA PRO A 146 4.47 -17.49 -15.66
C PRO A 146 4.17 -16.64 -16.90
N LEU A 147 4.54 -17.14 -18.08
CA LEU A 147 4.30 -16.45 -19.37
C LEU A 147 2.82 -16.07 -19.53
N MET A 148 1.91 -16.93 -19.08
CA MET A 148 0.48 -16.66 -19.13
C MET A 148 0.12 -15.36 -18.39
N ASP A 149 0.64 -15.15 -17.18
CA ASP A 149 0.35 -13.95 -16.37
C ASP A 149 0.94 -12.69 -16.99
N LEU A 150 2.13 -12.79 -17.58
CA LEU A 150 2.75 -11.71 -18.35
C LEU A 150 1.90 -11.35 -19.58
N CYS A 151 1.41 -12.36 -20.32
CA CYS A 151 0.52 -12.17 -21.46
C CYS A 151 -0.80 -11.51 -21.03
N ARG A 152 -1.44 -12.00 -19.96
CA ARG A 152 -2.67 -11.42 -19.39
C ARG A 152 -2.48 -9.94 -19.05
N ARG A 153 -1.38 -9.63 -18.37
CA ARG A 153 -1.02 -8.26 -17.98
C ARG A 153 -0.82 -7.39 -19.21
N SER A 154 -0.05 -7.85 -20.20
CA SER A 154 0.21 -7.12 -21.44
C SER A 154 -1.09 -6.79 -22.19
N ILE A 155 -2.00 -7.77 -22.31
CA ILE A 155 -3.31 -7.57 -22.93
C ILE A 155 -4.16 -6.56 -22.15
N ARG A 156 -4.24 -6.69 -20.82
CA ARG A 156 -5.02 -5.75 -19.99
C ARG A 156 -4.46 -4.33 -20.03
N LEU A 157 -3.13 -4.18 -20.11
CA LEU A 157 -2.48 -2.87 -20.30
C LEU A 157 -2.82 -2.28 -21.66
N ALA A 158 -2.76 -3.07 -22.74
CA ALA A 158 -3.09 -2.63 -24.09
C ALA A 158 -4.58 -2.25 -24.24
N LEU A 159 -5.49 -2.95 -23.55
CA LEU A 159 -6.91 -2.58 -23.49
C LEU A 159 -7.12 -1.26 -22.75
N GLY A 160 -6.34 -1.03 -21.70
CA GLY A 160 -6.51 0.10 -20.80
C GLY A 160 -7.73 -0.06 -19.88
N ARG A 161 -7.73 0.70 -18.78
CA ARG A 161 -8.69 0.54 -17.67
C ARG A 161 -10.16 0.71 -18.11
N GLN A 162 -10.41 1.60 -19.07
CA GLN A 162 -11.74 1.93 -19.58
C GLN A 162 -12.40 0.77 -20.33
N ARG A 163 -11.60 -0.05 -21.03
CA ARG A 163 -12.12 -1.13 -21.90
C ARG A 163 -12.11 -2.50 -21.23
N LEU A 164 -11.72 -2.58 -19.95
CA LEU A 164 -11.76 -3.85 -19.21
C LEU A 164 -13.20 -4.36 -19.03
N GLY A 165 -14.18 -3.47 -18.92
CA GLY A 165 -15.60 -3.83 -18.90
C GLY A 165 -16.07 -4.46 -20.21
N ASP A 166 -15.45 -4.07 -21.33
CA ASP A 166 -15.84 -4.50 -22.67
C ASP A 166 -15.22 -5.85 -23.09
N ILE A 167 -14.45 -6.51 -22.22
CA ILE A 167 -13.81 -7.80 -22.55
C ILE A 167 -14.86 -8.84 -23.03
N GLY A 168 -16.10 -8.75 -22.54
CA GLY A 168 -17.21 -9.60 -22.98
C GLY A 168 -17.54 -9.49 -24.47
N SER A 169 -17.32 -8.33 -25.10
CA SER A 169 -17.61 -8.09 -26.52
C SER A 169 -16.48 -8.49 -27.46
N LEU A 170 -15.29 -8.79 -26.93
CA LEU A 170 -14.14 -9.19 -27.76
C LEU A 170 -14.42 -10.49 -28.53
N PRO A 171 -13.90 -10.66 -29.76
CA PRO A 171 -14.05 -11.88 -30.55
C PRO A 171 -13.07 -12.96 -30.06
N LEU A 172 -13.12 -13.27 -28.76
CA LEU A 172 -12.27 -14.25 -28.09
C LEU A 172 -13.13 -15.39 -27.51
N PRO A 173 -12.59 -16.62 -27.42
CA PRO A 173 -13.21 -17.70 -26.66
C PRO A 173 -13.54 -17.31 -25.21
N GLN A 174 -14.62 -17.85 -24.65
CA GLN A 174 -15.08 -17.51 -23.29
C GLN A 174 -14.01 -17.79 -22.22
N SER A 175 -13.22 -18.86 -22.38
CA SER A 175 -12.11 -19.19 -21.49
C SER A 175 -11.07 -18.07 -21.41
N LEU A 176 -10.75 -17.42 -22.54
CA LEU A 176 -9.82 -16.29 -22.56
C LEU A 176 -10.45 -15.02 -21.98
N LYS A 177 -11.75 -14.80 -22.18
CA LYS A 177 -12.48 -13.69 -21.55
C LYS A 177 -12.43 -13.80 -20.03
N ASN A 178 -12.77 -14.97 -19.50
CA ASN A 178 -12.72 -15.27 -18.06
C ASN A 178 -11.30 -15.12 -17.52
N TYR A 179 -10.32 -15.70 -18.22
CA TYR A 179 -8.90 -15.57 -17.87
C TYR A 179 -8.44 -14.12 -17.76
N LEU A 180 -8.83 -13.28 -18.74
CA LEU A 180 -8.54 -11.85 -18.72
C LEU A 180 -9.28 -11.10 -17.61
N GLN A 181 -10.43 -11.59 -17.14
CA GLN A 181 -11.25 -10.98 -16.08
C GLN A 181 -10.94 -11.49 -14.66
N TYR A 182 -10.06 -12.49 -14.51
CA TYR A 182 -9.85 -13.22 -13.24
C TYR A 182 -11.12 -13.95 -12.76
N GLN A 183 -11.89 -14.53 -13.70
CA GLN A 183 -13.07 -15.36 -13.44
C GLN A 183 -12.82 -16.82 -13.82
#